data_AF-X6LW88-F1
#
_entry.id   AF-X6LW88-F1
#
_cell.length_a   1.000
_cell.length_b   1.000
_cell.length_c   1.000
_cell.angle_alpha   90.00
_cell.angle_beta   90.00
_cell.angle_gamma   90.00
#
_symmetry.space_group_name_H-M   'P 1'
#
loop_
_entity.id
_entity.type
_entity.pdbx_description
1 polymer ?
#
loop_
_entity_poly.entity_id
_entity_poly.type
_entity_poly.pdbx_seq_one_letter_code
_entity_poly.pdbx_strand_id
1 'polypeptide(L)'
;MCSIDCSTSDDKQFICSGSDDSTVRVWNVDNNKQIQSFNGHSFPVYCGKFSPFHYHNDCQNVICSSSYDKTIRFWDFKHNQQLQIFNGHTALVGGIKFSSFNGSRYLCSGSGDKTIRLWDVETSKSLHIFNGHKST
;
A
#
# COMPACT_ATOMS: atom_id res chain seq x y z
N MET A 1 -1.28 -8.95 11.82
CA MET A 1 0.18 -8.85 11.57
C MET A 1 0.37 -7.58 10.76
N CYS A 2 0.96 -6.54 11.34
CA CYS A 2 1.21 -5.28 10.64
C CYS A 2 2.50 -5.42 9.82
N SER A 3 2.45 -5.19 8.51
CA SER A 3 3.64 -5.21 7.66
C SER A 3 4.35 -3.86 7.71
N ILE A 4 5.66 -3.93 7.90
CA ILE A 4 6.62 -2.83 7.72
C ILE A 4 7.30 -3.03 6.34
N ASP A 5 7.77 -1.95 5.74
CA ASP A 5 8.58 -1.98 4.52
C ASP A 5 9.69 -0.94 4.62
N CYS A 6 10.81 -1.18 3.93
CA CYS A 6 11.90 -0.23 3.82
C CYS A 6 12.29 -0.05 2.35
N SER A 7 12.75 1.16 2.02
CA SER A 7 13.23 1.50 0.69
C SER A 7 14.33 2.55 0.77
N THR A 8 15.10 2.66 -0.31
CA THR A 8 16.11 3.70 -0.50
C THR A 8 15.66 4.64 -1.63
N SER A 9 15.77 5.94 -1.41
CA SER A 9 15.44 6.99 -2.39
C SER A 9 16.32 8.20 -2.15
N ASP A 10 16.90 8.79 -3.20
CA ASP A 10 17.82 9.94 -3.12
C ASP A 10 18.92 9.78 -2.03
N ASP A 11 19.58 8.61 -2.01
CA ASP A 11 20.61 8.22 -1.01
C ASP A 11 20.14 8.20 0.45
N LYS A 12 18.83 8.31 0.70
CA LYS A 12 18.23 8.23 2.03
C LYS A 12 17.48 6.93 2.21
N GLN A 13 17.45 6.46 3.46
CA GLN A 13 16.72 5.27 3.84
C GLN A 13 15.39 5.65 4.51
N PHE A 14 14.31 5.04 4.03
CA PHE A 14 12.97 5.26 4.55
C PHE A 14 12.34 3.96 5.01
N ILE A 15 11.55 4.05 6.07
CA ILE A 15 10.69 2.97 6.56
C ILE A 15 9.25 3.45 6.46
N CYS A 16 8.33 2.57 6.06
CA CYS A 16 6.90 2.82 6.18
C CYS A 16 6.21 1.69 6.95
N SER A 17 5.11 2.02 7.63
CA SER A 17 4.30 1.02 8.32
C SER A 17 2.83 1.41 8.39
N GLY A 18 1.97 0.40 8.49
CA GLY A 18 0.60 0.52 8.96
C GLY A 18 0.48 0.24 10.45
N SER A 19 -0.57 0.77 11.09
CA SER A 19 -0.82 0.64 12.52
C SER A 19 -2.31 0.48 12.83
N ASP A 20 -2.60 -0.10 14.01
CA ASP A 20 -3.96 -0.26 14.54
C ASP A 20 -4.62 1.08 14.89
N ASP A 21 -3.85 2.15 15.05
CA ASP A 21 -4.36 3.53 15.19
C ASP A 21 -4.92 4.11 13.88
N SER A 22 -5.07 3.28 12.84
CA SER A 22 -5.57 3.64 11.50
C SER A 22 -4.64 4.57 10.71
N THR A 23 -3.39 4.75 11.17
CA THR A 23 -2.41 5.59 10.48
C THR A 23 -1.44 4.79 9.62
N VAL A 24 -0.94 5.45 8.57
CA VAL A 24 0.25 5.05 7.82
C VAL A 24 1.34 6.05 8.13
N ARG A 25 2.53 5.59 8.47
CA ARG A 25 3.63 6.48 8.88
C ARG A 25 4.89 6.18 8.08
N VAL A 26 5.70 7.22 7.89
CA VAL A 26 7.00 7.14 7.22
C VAL A 26 8.07 7.77 8.10
N TRP A 27 9.21 7.11 8.19
CA TRP A 27 10.38 7.55 8.96
C TRP A 27 11.60 7.66 8.07
N ASN A 28 12.44 8.66 8.34
CA ASN A 28 13.80 8.72 7.81
C ASN A 28 14.74 8.01 8.82
N VAL A 29 15.50 7.04 8.31
CA VAL A 29 16.39 6.21 9.14
C VAL A 29 17.63 7.02 9.56
N ASP A 30 18.17 7.86 8.68
CA ASP A 30 19.42 8.60 8.91
C ASP A 30 19.35 9.51 10.14
N ASN A 31 18.19 10.07 10.43
CA ASN A 31 17.97 10.98 11.55
C ASN A 31 16.99 10.46 12.61
N ASN A 32 16.47 9.23 12.45
CA ASN A 32 15.51 8.60 13.36
C ASN A 32 14.25 9.47 13.63
N LYS A 33 13.74 10.17 12.62
CA LYS A 33 12.52 11.00 12.75
C LYS A 33 11.39 10.47 11.89
N GLN A 34 10.18 10.54 12.45
CA GLN A 34 8.95 10.44 11.66
C GLN A 34 8.87 11.66 10.74
N ILE A 35 8.75 11.43 9.44
CA ILE A 35 8.61 12.51 8.45
C ILE A 35 7.15 12.73 8.05
N GLN A 36 6.32 11.68 8.09
CA GLN A 36 4.92 11.79 7.70
C GLN A 36 4.02 10.83 8.49
N SER A 37 2.77 11.26 8.69
CA SER A 37 1.67 10.46 9.24
C SER A 37 0.40 10.74 8.45
N PHE A 38 -0.19 9.70 7.89
CA PHE A 38 -1.39 9.79 7.07
C PHE A 38 -2.61 9.30 7.85
N ASN A 39 -3.60 10.18 7.97
CA ASN A 39 -4.90 9.89 8.58
C ASN A 39 -5.93 9.87 7.46
N GLY A 40 -6.34 8.68 7.03
CA GLY A 40 -7.35 8.57 5.98
C GLY A 40 -8.04 7.21 5.92
N HIS A 41 -7.36 6.15 6.35
CA HIS A 41 -8.05 4.90 6.67
C HIS A 41 -8.96 5.08 7.88
N SER A 42 -10.16 4.50 7.83
CA SER A 42 -11.14 4.59 8.92
C SER A 42 -10.99 3.48 9.96
N PHE A 43 -10.12 2.51 9.71
CA PHE A 43 -9.89 1.33 10.52
C PHE A 43 -8.41 0.90 10.44
N PRO A 44 -7.95 -0.03 11.31
CA PRO A 44 -6.56 -0.51 11.36
C PRO A 44 -5.93 -0.76 9.99
N VAL A 45 -4.68 -0.32 9.84
CA VAL A 45 -3.88 -0.54 8.65
C VAL A 45 -3.00 -1.77 8.84
N TYR A 46 -3.16 -2.76 7.97
CA TYR A 46 -2.43 -4.03 8.05
C TYR A 46 -1.12 -4.04 7.29
N CYS A 47 -0.98 -3.27 6.22
CA CYS A 47 0.24 -3.24 5.43
C CYS A 47 0.58 -1.83 4.99
N GLY A 48 1.86 -1.49 4.98
CA GLY A 48 2.45 -0.40 4.20
C GLY A 48 3.53 -0.97 3.28
N LYS A 49 3.61 -0.51 2.03
CA LYS A 49 4.62 -0.91 1.03
C LYS A 49 5.06 0.28 0.19
N PHE A 50 6.35 0.37 -0.13
CA PHE A 50 6.81 1.32 -1.15
C PHE A 50 6.36 0.88 -2.54
N SER A 51 6.04 1.82 -3.42
CA SER A 51 5.54 1.55 -4.78
C SER A 51 6.68 1.64 -5.81
N PRO A 52 7.19 0.51 -6.35
CA PRO A 52 8.23 0.54 -7.36
C PRO A 52 7.72 1.09 -8.70
N PHE A 53 6.43 0.93 -9.00
CA PHE A 53 5.83 1.46 -10.22
C PHE A 53 5.96 2.98 -10.32
N HIS A 54 5.68 3.70 -9.24
CA HIS A 54 5.78 5.15 -9.22
C HIS A 54 7.25 5.59 -9.22
N TYR A 55 8.16 4.81 -8.63
CA TYR A 55 9.61 5.06 -8.77
C TYR A 55 10.05 5.08 -10.24
N HIS A 56 9.52 4.16 -11.06
CA HIS A 56 9.80 4.11 -12.50
C HIS A 56 9.07 5.20 -13.32
N ASN A 57 8.10 5.90 -12.75
CA ASN A 57 7.34 6.99 -13.40
C ASN A 57 7.65 8.36 -12.76
N ASP A 58 8.90 8.58 -12.34
CA ASP A 58 9.41 9.83 -11.74
C ASP A 58 8.74 10.26 -10.42
N CYS A 59 7.91 9.40 -9.82
CA CYS A 59 7.22 9.60 -8.55
C CYS A 59 7.81 8.69 -7.46
N GLN A 60 9.04 8.97 -7.02
CA GLN A 60 9.80 8.08 -6.12
C GLN A 60 9.27 8.00 -4.68
N ASN A 61 8.32 8.88 -4.30
CA ASN A 61 7.88 9.07 -2.92
C ASN A 61 6.51 8.44 -2.62
N VAL A 62 6.13 7.40 -3.36
CA VAL A 62 4.81 6.79 -3.23
C VAL A 62 4.87 5.52 -2.40
N ILE A 63 4.03 5.46 -1.38
CA ILE A 63 3.72 4.24 -0.63
C ILE A 63 2.26 3.83 -0.86
N CYS A 64 1.95 2.56 -0.67
CA CYS A 64 0.58 2.07 -0.61
C CYS A 64 0.31 1.34 0.71
N SER A 65 -0.96 1.31 1.10
CA SER A 65 -1.40 0.69 2.34
C SER A 65 -2.69 -0.07 2.18
N SER A 66 -2.91 -1.09 3.01
CA SER A 66 -4.16 -1.86 3.05
C SER A 66 -4.74 -1.91 4.45
N SER A 67 -6.05 -1.95 4.57
CA SER A 67 -6.74 -1.76 5.85
C SER A 67 -7.96 -2.68 6.03
N TYR A 68 -8.39 -2.78 7.29
CA TYR A 68 -9.69 -3.33 7.66
C TYR A 68 -10.87 -2.54 7.06
N ASP A 69 -10.66 -1.29 6.66
CA ASP A 69 -11.67 -0.46 5.97
C ASP A 69 -11.98 -0.92 4.55
N LYS A 70 -11.40 -2.05 4.11
CA LYS A 70 -11.62 -2.71 2.81
C LYS A 70 -10.97 -1.98 1.63
N THR A 71 -10.20 -0.94 1.89
CA THR A 71 -9.53 -0.15 0.86
C THR A 71 -8.03 -0.42 0.81
N ILE A 72 -7.46 -0.13 -0.37
CA ILE A 72 -6.03 0.07 -0.54
C ILE A 72 -5.84 1.54 -0.92
N ARG A 73 -4.88 2.23 -0.32
CA ARG A 73 -4.65 3.66 -0.56
C ARG A 73 -3.21 3.91 -0.94
N PHE A 74 -3.00 4.90 -1.79
CA PHE A 74 -1.67 5.35 -2.22
C PHE A 74 -1.41 6.76 -1.69
N TRP A 75 -0.18 7.00 -1.26
CA TRP A 75 0.22 8.23 -0.59
C TRP A 75 1.56 8.72 -1.14
N ASP A 76 1.62 10.00 -1.47
CA ASP A 76 2.89 10.72 -1.65
C ASP A 76 3.33 11.30 -0.30
N PHE A 77 4.43 10.77 0.25
CA PHE A 77 4.94 11.23 1.54
C PHE A 77 5.82 12.48 1.47
N LYS A 78 6.24 12.90 0.27
CA LYS A 78 6.97 14.16 0.09
C LYS A 78 6.00 15.34 0.04
N HIS A 79 4.86 15.17 -0.60
CA HIS A 79 3.84 16.21 -0.75
C HIS A 79 2.66 16.07 0.22
N ASN A 80 2.69 15.07 1.11
CA ASN A 80 1.62 14.76 2.07
C ASN A 80 0.23 14.67 1.39
N GLN A 81 0.15 13.88 0.31
CA GLN A 81 -1.05 13.80 -0.51
C GLN A 81 -1.51 12.34 -0.66
N GLN A 82 -2.82 12.11 -0.55
CA GLN A 82 -3.42 10.85 -0.99
C GLN A 82 -3.61 10.88 -2.50
N LEU A 83 -3.03 9.90 -3.20
CA LEU A 83 -3.03 9.84 -4.67
C LEU A 83 -4.19 9.02 -5.22
N GLN A 84 -4.41 7.83 -4.68
CA GLN A 84 -5.39 6.87 -5.20
C GLN A 84 -6.06 6.10 -4.07
N ILE A 85 -7.28 5.63 -4.33
CA ILE A 85 -8.00 4.69 -3.47
C ILE A 85 -8.51 3.55 -4.36
N PHE A 86 -8.12 2.32 -4.06
CA PHE A 86 -8.70 1.15 -4.70
C PHE A 86 -9.85 0.64 -3.85
N ASN A 87 -11.03 0.71 -4.44
CA ASN A 87 -12.27 0.20 -3.90
C ASN A 87 -12.65 -1.08 -4.65
N GLY A 88 -13.24 -2.04 -3.94
CA GLY A 88 -13.83 -3.22 -4.57
C GLY A 88 -13.84 -4.45 -3.68
N HIS A 89 -12.89 -4.59 -2.76
CA HIS A 89 -12.95 -5.62 -1.74
C HIS A 89 -14.15 -5.39 -0.81
N THR A 90 -14.79 -6.47 -0.38
CA THR A 90 -16.02 -6.40 0.46
C THR A 90 -15.76 -6.70 1.94
N ALA A 91 -14.53 -7.11 2.27
CA ALA A 91 -14.02 -7.29 3.62
C ALA A 91 -12.55 -6.83 3.71
N LEU A 92 -11.96 -6.92 4.90
CA LEU A 92 -10.61 -6.41 5.20
C LEU A 92 -9.57 -6.83 4.16
N VAL A 93 -8.60 -5.96 3.88
CA VAL A 93 -7.48 -6.27 2.98
C VAL A 93 -6.24 -6.56 3.82
N GLY A 94 -5.96 -7.85 4.02
CA GLY A 94 -4.94 -8.32 4.95
C GLY A 94 -3.52 -8.32 4.39
N GLY A 95 -3.36 -8.26 3.07
CA GLY A 95 -2.05 -8.27 2.43
C GLY A 95 -2.05 -7.67 1.04
N ILE A 96 -0.93 -7.06 0.69
CA ILE A 96 -0.65 -6.46 -0.62
C ILE A 96 0.77 -6.78 -1.08
N LYS A 97 0.97 -6.90 -2.39
CA LYS A 97 2.29 -7.15 -2.99
C LYS A 97 2.36 -6.58 -4.41
N PHE A 98 3.39 -5.80 -4.71
CA PHE A 98 3.66 -5.38 -6.08
C PHE A 98 4.19 -6.56 -6.91
N SER A 99 3.78 -6.59 -8.17
CA SER A 99 4.30 -7.50 -9.17
C SER A 99 5.79 -7.24 -9.42
N SER A 100 6.54 -8.29 -9.75
CA SER A 100 7.92 -8.20 -10.25
C SER A 100 7.99 -8.22 -11.78
N PHE A 101 6.84 -8.16 -12.46
CA PHE A 101 6.69 -8.15 -13.90
C PHE A 101 6.01 -6.85 -14.34
N ASN A 102 6.11 -6.52 -15.63
CA ASN A 102 5.53 -5.31 -16.22
C ASN A 102 5.89 -4.01 -15.46
N GLY A 103 7.17 -3.86 -15.06
CA GLY A 103 7.64 -2.67 -14.35
C GLY A 103 6.97 -2.43 -13.00
N SER A 104 6.51 -3.50 -12.33
CA SER A 104 5.77 -3.43 -11.06
C SER A 104 4.43 -2.69 -11.12
N ARG A 105 3.91 -2.45 -12.32
CA ARG A 105 2.61 -1.77 -12.57
C ARG A 105 1.43 -2.42 -11.88
N TYR A 106 1.49 -3.72 -11.64
CA TYR A 106 0.38 -4.42 -11.01
C TYR A 106 0.57 -4.63 -9.52
N LEU A 107 -0.52 -4.50 -8.79
CA LEU A 107 -0.62 -4.80 -7.36
C LEU A 107 -1.52 -6.02 -7.17
N CYS A 108 -1.09 -6.99 -6.37
CA CYS A 108 -1.92 -8.07 -5.88
C CYS A 108 -2.40 -7.74 -4.46
N SER A 109 -3.65 -8.03 -4.14
CA SER A 109 -4.19 -7.93 -2.78
C SER A 109 -4.99 -9.16 -2.37
N GLY A 110 -4.85 -9.57 -1.11
CA GLY A 110 -5.64 -10.63 -0.49
C GLY A 110 -6.59 -10.08 0.56
N SER A 111 -7.83 -10.56 0.57
CA SER A 111 -8.88 -10.05 1.45
C SER A 111 -9.64 -11.16 2.18
N GLY A 112 -10.23 -10.80 3.33
CA GLY A 112 -11.20 -11.61 4.04
C GLY A 112 -12.47 -11.90 3.23
N ASP A 113 -12.67 -11.26 2.08
CA ASP A 113 -13.75 -11.58 1.14
C ASP A 113 -13.51 -12.86 0.34
N LYS A 114 -12.41 -13.57 0.65
CA LYS A 114 -11.96 -14.83 0.04
C LYS A 114 -11.49 -14.67 -1.42
N THR A 115 -11.23 -13.44 -1.85
CA THR A 115 -10.68 -13.15 -3.18
C THR A 115 -9.26 -12.64 -3.09
N ILE A 116 -8.50 -12.94 -4.14
CA ILE A 116 -7.28 -12.20 -4.48
C ILE A 116 -7.64 -11.30 -5.66
N ARG A 117 -7.18 -10.05 -5.65
CA ARG A 117 -7.39 -9.13 -6.77
C ARG A 117 -6.06 -8.68 -7.36
N LEU A 118 -6.01 -8.62 -8.68
CA LEU A 118 -4.96 -7.94 -9.43
C LEU A 118 -5.47 -6.57 -9.84
N TRP A 119 -4.70 -5.54 -9.53
CA TRP A 119 -5.01 -4.15 -9.83
C TRP A 119 -3.97 -3.59 -10.79
N ASP A 120 -4.41 -2.73 -11.69
CA ASP A 120 -3.56 -1.84 -12.44
C ASP A 120 -3.38 -0.53 -11.69
N VAL A 121 -2.15 -0.25 -11.27
CA VAL A 121 -1.83 0.93 -10.48
C VAL A 121 -1.97 2.21 -11.31
N GLU A 122 -1.64 2.16 -12.60
CA GLU A 122 -1.74 3.33 -13.48
C GLU A 122 -3.19 3.79 -13.63
N THR A 123 -4.09 2.83 -13.86
CA THR A 123 -5.50 3.14 -14.15
C THR A 123 -6.40 3.07 -12.91
N SER A 124 -5.87 2.64 -11.76
CA SER A 124 -6.63 2.38 -10.54
C SER A 124 -7.79 1.37 -10.70
N LYS A 125 -7.69 0.46 -11.67
CA LYS A 125 -8.75 -0.51 -12.00
C LYS A 125 -8.40 -1.91 -11.51
N SER A 126 -9.40 -2.66 -11.06
CA SER A 126 -9.28 -4.11 -10.86
C SER A 126 -9.27 -4.79 -12.22
N LEU A 127 -8.22 -5.56 -12.51
CA LEU A 127 -8.08 -6.33 -13.73
C LEU A 127 -8.69 -7.72 -13.60
N HIS A 128 -8.37 -8.41 -12.50
CA HIS A 128 -8.79 -9.77 -12.26
C HIS A 128 -9.19 -9.99 -10.80
N ILE A 129 -10.18 -10.86 -10.62
CA ILE A 129 -10.62 -11.36 -9.32
C ILE A 129 -10.44 -12.87 -9.33
N PHE A 130 -9.54 -13.36 -8.49
CA PHE A 130 -9.27 -14.78 -8.33
C PHE A 130 -10.08 -15.32 -7.16
N ASN A 131 -10.93 -16.30 -7.47
CA ASN A 131 -11.74 -17.02 -6.50
C ASN A 131 -11.11 -18.41 -6.28
N GLY A 132 -11.15 -18.93 -5.05
CA GLY A 132 -10.62 -20.26 -4.76
C GLY A 132 -10.44 -20.54 -3.27
N HIS A 133 -10.17 -19.50 -2.48
CA HIS A 133 -10.19 -19.61 -1.03
C HIS A 133 -11.62 -19.81 -0.52
N LYS A 134 -11.78 -20.68 0.48
CA LYS A 134 -13.04 -20.93 1.18
C LYS A 134 -12.88 -20.53 2.64
N SER A 135 -14.00 -20.26 3.32
CA SER A 135 -13.93 -20.24 4.78
C SER A 135 -13.59 -21.66 5.20
N THR A 136 -12.53 -21.80 5.99
CA THR A 136 -12.39 -22.93 6.89
C THR A 136 -13.40 -22.83 8.02
#